data_AF-Q95J66-F1
#
_entry.id   AF-Q95J66-F1
#
_cell.length_a   1.000
_cell.length_b   1.000
_cell.length_c   1.000
_cell.angle_alpha   90.00
_cell.angle_beta   90.00
_cell.angle_gamma   90.00
#
_symmetry.space_group_name_H-M   'P 1'
#
loop_
_entity.id
_entity.type
_entity.pdbx_description
1 polymer ?
#
loop_
_entity_poly.entity_id
_entity_poly.type
_entity_poly.pdbx_seq_one_letter_code
_entity_poly.pdbx_strand_id
1 'polypeptide(L)'
;LAIRDTFVNASRTLYSSSPRVLSNNSDANLELINTWVAKNTNNKISRLLDSLPSDTRLVLLNAIYLSAKWKTTFDPKKTRMEPFHFKNSVIKVPMMNSKKYPVAHFIDQTLKAK
;
A
#
# COMPACT_ATOMS: atom_id res chain seq x y z
N LEU A 1 -17.62 2.49 -25.69
CA LEU A 1 -16.65 3.48 -26.21
C LEU A 1 -15.32 2.76 -26.44
N ALA A 2 -14.73 2.88 -27.62
CA ALA A 2 -13.43 2.28 -27.89
C ALA A 2 -12.31 3.10 -27.22
N ILE A 3 -11.33 2.42 -26.62
CA ILE A 3 -10.15 3.07 -26.04
C ILE A 3 -9.21 3.40 -27.20
N ARG A 4 -8.79 4.67 -27.30
CA ARG A 4 -7.87 5.11 -28.36
C ARG A 4 -6.49 4.46 -28.21
N ASP A 5 -5.90 4.04 -29.33
CA ASP A 5 -4.57 3.40 -29.33
C ASP A 5 -3.47 4.29 -28.75
N THR A 6 -3.57 5.61 -28.95
CA THR A 6 -2.64 6.58 -28.35
C THR A 6 -2.63 6.50 -26.83
N PHE A 7 -3.80 6.32 -26.20
CA PHE A 7 -3.92 6.17 -24.75
C PHE A 7 -3.39 4.81 -24.29
N VAL A 8 -3.67 3.73 -25.04
CA VAL A 8 -3.14 2.39 -24.76
C VAL A 8 -1.61 2.39 -24.81
N ASN A 9 -1.04 2.97 -25.86
CA ASN A 9 0.41 3.03 -26.05
C ASN A 9 1.08 3.87 -24.96
N ALA A 10 0.54 5.06 -24.65
CA ALA A 10 1.06 5.88 -23.55
C ALA A 10 1.01 5.15 -22.20
N SER A 11 -0.08 4.44 -21.92
CA SER A 11 -0.24 3.67 -20.67
C SER A 11 0.81 2.56 -20.54
N ARG A 12 1.13 1.88 -21.65
CA ARG A 12 2.15 0.83 -21.68
C ARG A 12 3.56 1.40 -21.51
N THR A 13 3.88 2.48 -22.22
CA THR A 13 5.22 3.08 -22.20
C THR A 13 5.54 3.77 -20.87
N LEU A 14 4.57 4.49 -20.28
CA LEU A 14 4.82 5.30 -19.08
C LEU A 14 4.61 4.53 -17.78
N TYR A 15 3.68 3.57 -17.76
CA TYR A 15 3.26 2.91 -16.52
C TYR A 15 3.37 1.39 -16.57
N SER A 16 3.90 0.81 -17.66
CA SER A 16 3.95 -0.64 -17.87
C SER A 16 2.58 -1.31 -17.70
N SER A 17 1.51 -0.59 -18.03
CA SER A 17 0.13 -1.00 -17.80
C SER A 17 -0.68 -0.97 -19.10
N SER A 18 -1.74 -1.78 -19.18
CA SER A 18 -2.67 -1.75 -20.30
C SER A 18 -4.07 -1.51 -19.75
N PRO A 19 -4.82 -0.51 -20.25
CA PRO A 19 -6.21 -0.30 -19.88
C PRO A 19 -7.03 -1.56 -20.13
N ARG A 20 -8.02 -1.82 -19.26
CA ARG A 20 -8.98 -2.92 -19.42
C ARG A 20 -10.39 -2.35 -19.51
N VAL A 21 -11.17 -2.88 -20.44
CA VAL A 21 -12.57 -2.52 -20.61
C VAL A 21 -13.38 -3.20 -19.51
N LEU A 22 -14.20 -2.43 -18.81
CA LEU A 22 -15.16 -2.96 -17.85
C LEU A 22 -16.46 -3.37 -18.58
N SER A 23 -17.12 -4.39 -18.05
CA SER A 23 -18.44 -4.82 -18.51
C SER A 23 -19.54 -3.90 -17.95
N ASN A 24 -20.80 -4.16 -18.31
CA ASN A 24 -21.96 -3.50 -17.68
C ASN A 24 -22.38 -4.15 -16.35
N ASN A 25 -21.71 -5.23 -15.91
CA ASN A 25 -21.99 -5.90 -14.65
C ASN A 25 -20.99 -5.43 -13.58
N SER A 26 -21.52 -4.70 -12.59
CA SER A 26 -20.68 -4.10 -11.53
C SER A 26 -20.00 -5.15 -10.66
N ASP A 27 -20.67 -6.25 -10.35
CA ASP A 27 -20.12 -7.32 -9.50
C ASP A 27 -18.99 -8.05 -10.22
N ALA A 28 -19.16 -8.35 -11.51
CA ALA A 28 -18.11 -8.93 -12.33
C ALA A 28 -16.88 -8.00 -12.45
N ASN A 29 -17.11 -6.69 -12.57
CA ASN A 29 -16.03 -5.70 -12.61
C ASN A 29 -15.31 -5.59 -11.27
N LEU A 30 -16.06 -5.62 -10.16
CA LEU A 30 -15.51 -5.59 -8.80
C LEU A 30 -14.61 -6.82 -8.56
N GLU A 31 -15.08 -8.00 -8.92
CA GLU A 31 -14.31 -9.24 -8.85
C GLU A 31 -13.05 -9.17 -9.73
N LEU A 32 -13.18 -8.67 -10.96
CA LEU A 32 -12.06 -8.49 -11.88
C LEU A 32 -10.99 -7.57 -11.30
N ILE A 33 -11.38 -6.43 -10.71
CA ILE A 33 -10.46 -5.46 -10.11
C ILE A 33 -9.76 -6.08 -8.91
N ASN A 34 -10.51 -6.65 -7.95
CA ASN A 34 -9.92 -7.23 -6.74
C ASN A 34 -9.02 -8.42 -7.04
N THR A 35 -9.40 -9.27 -8.00
CA THR A 35 -8.55 -10.39 -8.48
C THR A 35 -7.26 -9.88 -9.09
N TRP A 36 -7.33 -8.82 -9.91
CA TRP A 36 -6.13 -8.20 -10.47
C TRP A 36 -5.24 -7.61 -9.36
N VAL A 37 -5.80 -6.91 -8.37
CA VAL A 37 -5.04 -6.36 -7.24
C VAL A 37 -4.37 -7.47 -6.44
N ALA A 38 -5.12 -8.52 -6.09
CA ALA A 38 -4.61 -9.67 -5.36
C ALA A 38 -3.43 -10.31 -6.11
N LYS A 39 -3.57 -10.54 -7.42
CA LYS A 39 -2.49 -11.09 -8.24
C LYS A 39 -1.25 -10.19 -8.26
N ASN A 40 -1.41 -8.89 -8.47
CA ASN A 40 -0.28 -7.95 -8.59
C ASN A 40 0.37 -7.61 -7.24
N THR A 41 -0.29 -7.94 -6.13
CA THR A 41 0.23 -7.73 -4.78
C THR A 41 0.61 -9.05 -4.09
N ASN A 42 0.71 -10.16 -4.83
CA ASN A 42 0.98 -11.50 -4.29
C ASN A 42 0.04 -11.86 -3.11
N ASN A 43 -1.24 -11.55 -3.26
CA ASN A 43 -2.32 -11.73 -2.30
C ASN A 43 -2.13 -10.97 -0.97
N LYS A 44 -1.25 -9.97 -0.93
CA LYS A 44 -1.06 -9.11 0.25
C LYS A 44 -2.13 -8.04 0.37
N ILE A 45 -2.74 -7.67 -0.76
CA ILE A 45 -3.97 -6.89 -0.81
C ILE A 45 -4.99 -7.76 -1.57
N SER A 46 -5.79 -8.54 -0.86
CA SER A 46 -6.77 -9.46 -1.46
C SER A 46 -8.04 -8.74 -1.94
N ARG A 47 -8.39 -7.63 -1.28
CA ARG A 47 -9.55 -6.81 -1.59
C ARG A 47 -9.19 -5.35 -1.42
N LEU A 48 -9.35 -4.58 -2.48
CA LEU A 48 -9.13 -3.13 -2.48
C LEU A 48 -10.44 -2.36 -2.51
N LEU A 49 -11.41 -2.83 -3.29
CA LEU A 49 -12.73 -2.23 -3.41
C LEU A 49 -13.77 -3.13 -2.75
N ASP A 50 -14.66 -2.53 -1.96
CA ASP A 50 -15.77 -3.25 -1.36
C ASP A 50 -17.02 -3.28 -2.27
N SER A 51 -17.21 -2.23 -3.07
CA SER A 51 -18.28 -2.10 -4.05
C SER A 51 -17.80 -1.28 -5.25
N LEU A 52 -18.54 -1.36 -6.36
CA LEU A 52 -18.32 -0.53 -7.54
C LEU A 52 -19.66 0.10 -7.95
N PRO A 53 -19.76 1.44 -8.08
CA PRO A 53 -20.98 2.09 -8.56
C PRO A 53 -21.34 1.67 -9.99
N SER A 54 -22.63 1.47 -10.28
CA SER A 54 -23.12 0.99 -11.59
C SER A 54 -22.92 2.01 -12.72
N ASP A 55 -22.77 3.29 -12.38
CA ASP A 55 -22.49 4.38 -13.31
C ASP A 55 -20.99 4.62 -13.54
N THR A 56 -20.10 3.81 -12.94
CA THR A 56 -18.65 3.91 -13.12
C THR A 56 -18.27 3.88 -14.60
N ARG A 57 -17.52 4.90 -15.05
CA ARG A 57 -17.01 5.00 -16.43
C ARG A 57 -15.52 4.70 -16.55
N LEU A 58 -14.76 4.96 -15.50
CA LEU A 58 -13.31 4.77 -15.46
C LEU A 58 -12.88 4.49 -14.02
N VAL A 59 -11.93 3.58 -13.86
CA VAL A 59 -11.22 3.35 -12.59
C VAL A 59 -9.73 3.53 -12.87
N LEU A 60 -9.12 4.50 -12.18
CA LEU A 60 -7.67 4.60 -12.08
C LEU A 60 -7.24 3.97 -10.76
N LEU A 61 -6.28 3.06 -10.83
CA LEU A 61 -5.93 2.16 -9.75
C LEU A 61 -4.42 2.10 -9.55
N ASN A 62 -3.98 2.16 -8.29
CA ASN A 62 -2.64 1.81 -7.87
C ASN A 62 -2.70 1.01 -6.56
N ALA A 63 -1.96 -0.09 -6.47
CA ALA A 63 -1.88 -0.92 -5.27
C ALA A 63 -0.43 -1.34 -5.03
N ILE A 64 0.14 -0.94 -3.90
CA ILE A 64 1.55 -1.15 -3.57
C ILE A 64 1.66 -1.90 -2.24
N TYR A 65 2.44 -2.97 -2.22
CA TYR A 65 2.82 -3.69 -1.01
C TYR A 65 4.33 -3.68 -0.85
N LEU A 66 4.81 -3.22 0.31
CA LEU A 66 6.22 -3.24 0.68
C LEU A 66 6.43 -4.15 1.87
N SER A 67 7.32 -5.14 1.69
CA SER A 67 7.82 -5.99 2.77
C SER A 67 9.31 -6.15 2.59
N ALA A 68 10.07 -5.39 3.36
CA ALA A 68 11.52 -5.40 3.33
C ALA A 68 12.10 -5.84 4.67
N LYS A 69 13.29 -6.44 4.63
CA LYS A 69 14.05 -6.76 5.84
C LYS A 69 14.98 -5.59 6.16
N TRP A 70 15.06 -5.23 7.42
CA TRP A 70 16.14 -4.37 7.91
C TRP A 70 17.49 -5.06 7.64
N LYS A 71 18.50 -4.27 7.23
CA LYS A 71 19.88 -4.77 7.06
C LYS A 71 20.41 -5.42 8.34
N THR A 72 20.10 -4.81 9.49
CA THR A 72 20.31 -5.38 10.81
C THR A 72 18.94 -5.71 11.39
N THR A 73 18.63 -6.98 11.62
CA THR A 73 17.31 -7.36 12.14
C THR A 73 17.21 -7.12 13.65
N PHE A 74 16.00 -6.88 14.14
CA PHE A 74 15.72 -6.85 15.57
C PHE A 74 15.71 -8.28 16.13
N ASP A 75 16.21 -8.46 17.36
CA ASP A 75 16.09 -9.71 18.10
C ASP A 75 14.67 -9.79 18.68
N PRO A 76 13.82 -10.75 18.26
CA PRO A 76 12.44 -10.85 18.76
C PRO A 76 12.35 -11.04 20.27
N LYS A 77 13.38 -11.61 20.93
CA LYS A 77 13.42 -11.79 22.39
C LYS A 77 13.56 -10.46 23.14
N LYS A 78 13.92 -9.39 22.44
CA LYS A 78 14.05 -8.02 22.99
C LYS A 78 12.83 -7.16 22.71
N THR A 79 11.85 -7.65 21.96
CA THR A 79 10.56 -6.96 21.80
C THR A 79 9.75 -7.08 23.08
N ARG A 80 9.27 -5.95 23.62
CA ARG A 80 8.53 -5.90 24.89
C ARG A 80 7.34 -4.96 24.78
N MET A 81 6.32 -5.18 25.61
CA MET A 81 5.17 -4.28 25.69
C MET A 81 5.58 -2.99 26.39
N GLU A 82 5.69 -1.90 25.64
CA GLU A 82 6.09 -0.59 26.14
C GLU A 82 4.97 0.44 25.96
N PRO A 83 4.91 1.50 26.78
CA PRO A 83 3.98 2.61 26.59
C PRO A 83 4.18 3.33 25.26
N PHE A 84 3.07 3.60 24.56
CA PHE A 84 2.98 4.45 23.38
C PHE A 84 1.94 5.55 23.63
N HIS A 85 2.36 6.80 23.48
CA HIS A 85 1.52 7.96 23.70
C HIS A 85 0.72 8.27 22.44
N PHE A 86 -0.60 8.06 22.49
CA PHE A 86 -1.52 8.32 21.40
C PHE A 86 -2.52 9.39 21.81
N LYS A 87 -2.37 10.60 21.25
CA LYS A 87 -3.17 11.79 21.59
C LYS A 87 -3.16 12.02 23.11
N ASN A 88 -4.30 11.80 23.76
CA ASN A 88 -4.51 11.99 25.20
C ASN A 88 -4.54 10.66 25.97
N SER A 89 -4.04 9.58 25.39
CA SER A 89 -4.08 8.24 25.96
C SER A 89 -2.71 7.55 25.85
N VAL A 90 -2.50 6.56 26.72
CA VAL A 90 -1.32 5.70 26.67
C VAL A 90 -1.79 4.28 26.45
N ILE A 91 -1.31 3.67 25.36
CA ILE A 91 -1.55 2.26 25.04
C ILE A 91 -0.23 1.49 25.16
N LYS A 92 -0.26 0.18 25.40
CA LYS A 92 0.95 -0.64 25.34
C LYS A 92 1.07 -1.28 23.96
N VAL A 93 2.26 -1.24 23.38
CA VAL A 93 2.56 -1.84 22.07
C VAL A 93 3.81 -2.72 22.13
N PRO A 94 3.93 -3.77 21.30
CA PRO A 94 5.15 -4.56 21.21
C PRO A 94 6.26 -3.73 20.54
N MET A 95 7.08 -3.07 21.36
CA MET A 95 8.16 -2.19 20.92
C MET A 95 9.42 -3.01 20.63
N MET A 96 9.94 -2.92 19.41
CA MET A 96 11.20 -3.54 19.04
C MET A 96 12.38 -2.77 19.67
N ASN A 97 13.42 -3.47 20.12
CA ASN A 97 14.57 -2.83 20.77
C ASN A 97 15.90 -3.35 20.20
N SER A 98 16.85 -2.44 19.94
CA SER A 98 18.23 -2.77 19.58
C SER A 98 19.20 -1.79 20.23
N LYS A 99 20.21 -2.31 20.94
CA LYS A 99 21.28 -1.51 21.57
C LYS A 99 22.39 -1.10 20.60
N LYS A 100 22.51 -1.77 19.45
CA LYS A 100 23.57 -1.56 18.45
C LYS A 100 22.93 -1.40 17.09
N TYR A 101 22.45 -0.18 16.80
CA TYR A 101 21.99 0.17 15.46
C TYR A 101 22.54 1.55 15.09
N PRO A 102 23.58 1.63 14.23
CA PRO A 102 24.00 2.90 13.68
C PRO A 102 22.92 3.38 12.71
N VAL A 103 22.04 4.27 13.18
CA VAL A 103 21.14 5.06 12.33
C VAL A 103 21.66 6.48 12.24
N ALA A 104 21.67 7.04 11.03
CA ALA A 104 21.77 8.47 10.86
C ALA A 104 20.53 9.11 11.52
N HIS A 105 20.76 10.01 12.47
CA HIS A 105 19.72 10.78 13.12
C HIS A 105 20.28 12.16 13.42
N PHE A 106 19.39 13.16 13.42
CA PHE A 106 19.72 14.53 13.80
C PHE A 106 18.48 15.15 14.45
N ILE A 107 18.62 16.33 15.02
CA ILE A 107 17.48 17.07 15.55
C ILE A 107 17.26 18.28 14.66
N ASP A 108 16.07 18.39 14.09
CA ASP A 108 15.65 19.58 13.39
C ASP A 108 15.09 20.58 14.43
N GLN A 109 15.83 21.67 14.64
CA GLN A 109 15.46 22.70 15.62
C GLN A 109 14.22 23.50 15.19
N THR A 110 14.02 23.67 13.88
CA THR A 110 12.87 24.39 13.33
C THR A 110 11.59 23.59 13.57
N LEU A 111 11.67 22.27 13.33
CA LEU A 111 10.54 21.36 13.48
C LEU A 111 10.37 20.82 14.91
N LYS A 112 11.35 21.05 15.80
CA LYS A 112 11.41 20.49 17.16
C LYS A 112 11.25 18.96 17.17
N ALA A 113 11.86 18.30 16.20
CA ALA A 113 11.74 16.87 15.98
C ALA A 113 13.13 16.20 15.91
N LYS A 114 13.18 14.92 16.30
CA LYS A 114 14.32 14.04 16.10
C LYS A 114 14.05 13.12 14.90
#